data_AF-A0A969XNT7-F1
#
_entry.id   AF-A0A969XNT7-F1
#
_cell.length_a   1.000
_cell.length_b   1.000
_cell.length_c   1.000
_cell.angle_alpha   90.00
_cell.angle_beta   90.00
_cell.angle_gamma   90.00
#
_symmetry.space_group_name_H-M   'P 1'
#
loop_
_entity.id
_entity.type
_entity.pdbx_description
1 polymer ?
#
loop_
_entity_poly.entity_id
_entity_poly.type
_entity_poly.pdbx_seq_one_letter_code
_entity_poly.pdbx_strand_id
1 'polypeptide(L)'
;MKVLAIAWKDLRSTVRNVPALVMMLVAPLALAALLGFAFGGGESFEIAATEVVVANGDTGTPESSVVAGCMVAGILESPGLQDVLRVRRVEDAATARKAVDDGDAAVAVIVPADFSEVVYGDDPSATAQIELYENPTSEVGGSIVEGVVGQVLADFNGARAAAAGAVAVRSDDGGDPPAPQVAAAAAAEAFSHDGGVASGLSIAERSPQVGKTETEVSVTGVILSGMMVFFMF
;
A
#
# COMPACT_ATOMS: atom_id res chain seq x y z
N MET A 1 -55.69 18.00 24.93
CA MET A 1 -54.94 18.27 26.19
C MET A 1 -54.47 17.01 26.93
N LYS A 2 -55.20 15.89 26.89
CA LYS A 2 -54.80 14.64 27.59
C LYS A 2 -53.45 14.06 27.12
N VAL A 3 -53.16 14.13 25.82
CA VAL A 3 -51.88 13.65 25.24
C VAL A 3 -50.68 14.43 25.82
N LEU A 4 -50.78 15.76 25.91
CA LEU A 4 -49.72 16.59 26.50
C LEU A 4 -49.46 16.25 27.97
N ALA A 5 -50.53 16.00 28.74
CA ALA A 5 -50.42 15.65 30.15
C ALA A 5 -49.75 14.28 30.36
N ILE A 6 -50.03 13.32 29.47
CA ILE A 6 -49.39 12.00 29.47
C ILE A 6 -47.92 12.15 29.11
N ALA A 7 -47.59 12.85 28.02
CA ALA A 7 -46.22 13.09 27.59
C ALA A 7 -45.39 13.80 28.67
N TRP A 8 -45.96 14.80 29.35
CA TRP A 8 -45.29 15.50 30.45
C TRP A 8 -45.03 14.61 31.66
N LYS A 9 -46.00 13.75 32.00
CA LYS A 9 -45.86 12.80 33.11
C LYS A 9 -44.80 11.75 32.80
N ASP A 10 -44.80 11.24 31.58
CA ASP A 10 -43.87 10.20 31.15
C ASP A 10 -42.44 10.74 31.08
N LEU A 11 -42.26 11.94 30.50
CA LEU A 11 -40.98 12.66 30.53
C LEU A 11 -40.50 12.85 31.97
N ARG A 12 -41.35 13.41 32.85
CA ARG A 12 -41.00 13.63 34.26
C ARG A 12 -40.66 12.33 35.00
N SER A 13 -41.31 11.23 34.66
CA SER A 13 -41.03 9.90 35.21
C SER A 13 -39.65 9.42 34.79
N THR A 14 -39.35 9.49 33.49
CA THR A 14 -38.04 9.11 32.92
C THR A 14 -36.92 9.99 33.46
N VAL A 15 -37.11 11.32 33.58
CA VAL A 15 -36.06 12.21 34.11
C VAL A 15 -35.80 11.96 35.60
N ARG A 16 -36.77 11.43 36.35
CA ARG A 16 -36.58 11.05 37.77
C ARG A 16 -36.02 9.65 37.96
N ASN A 17 -36.04 8.81 36.93
CA ASN A 17 -35.52 7.46 36.99
C ASN A 17 -34.01 7.47 36.70
N VAL A 18 -33.22 7.79 37.72
CA VAL A 18 -31.75 7.89 37.65
C VAL A 18 -31.10 6.66 37.01
N PRO A 19 -31.39 5.40 37.40
CA PRO A 19 -30.75 4.25 36.77
C PRO A 19 -31.11 4.08 35.29
N ALA A 20 -32.33 4.45 34.88
CA ALA A 20 -32.70 4.44 33.46
C ALA A 20 -31.95 5.52 32.66
N LEU A 21 -31.81 6.73 33.21
CA LEU A 21 -31.01 7.79 32.59
C LEU A 21 -29.52 7.42 32.50
N VAL A 22 -28.98 6.79 33.54
CA VAL A 22 -27.60 6.29 33.53
C VAL A 22 -27.43 5.28 32.41
N MET A 23 -28.29 4.28 32.29
CA MET A 23 -28.19 3.30 31.20
C MET A 23 -28.41 3.93 29.82
N MET A 24 -29.32 4.90 29.69
CA MET A 24 -29.64 5.53 28.41
C MET A 24 -28.57 6.51 27.93
N LEU A 25 -27.81 7.13 28.84
CA LEU A 25 -26.80 8.14 28.51
C LEU A 25 -25.38 7.63 28.73
N VAL A 26 -25.09 7.05 29.89
CA VAL A 26 -23.73 6.61 30.27
C VAL A 26 -23.30 5.39 29.48
N ALA A 27 -24.16 4.40 29.25
CA ALA A 27 -23.77 3.22 28.47
C ALA A 27 -23.34 3.55 27.04
N PRO A 28 -24.09 4.33 26.24
CA PRO A 28 -23.62 4.72 24.90
C PRO A 28 -22.41 5.66 24.95
N LEU A 29 -22.30 6.56 25.93
CA LEU A 29 -21.11 7.42 26.07
C LEU A 29 -19.86 6.60 26.45
N ALA A 30 -20.02 5.61 27.33
CA ALA A 30 -18.95 4.71 27.75
C ALA A 30 -18.49 3.85 26.58
N LEU A 31 -19.41 3.32 25.77
CA LEU A 31 -19.06 2.60 24.55
C LEU A 31 -18.29 3.51 23.57
N ALA A 32 -18.79 4.72 23.32
CA ALA A 32 -18.12 5.69 22.47
C ALA A 32 -16.72 6.07 23.00
N ALA A 33 -16.57 6.24 24.31
CA ALA A 33 -15.29 6.53 24.94
C ALA A 33 -14.34 5.34 24.87
N LEU A 34 -14.82 4.11 25.09
CA LEU A 34 -14.02 2.89 24.98
C LEU A 34 -13.52 2.69 23.54
N LEU A 35 -14.38 2.88 22.54
CA LEU A 35 -13.94 2.86 21.14
C LEU A 35 -12.96 4.01 20.86
N GLY A 36 -13.25 5.21 21.35
CA GLY A 36 -12.35 6.35 21.24
C GLY A 36 -10.95 6.04 21.78
N PHE A 37 -10.85 5.45 22.97
CA PHE A 37 -9.57 5.03 23.55
C PHE A 37 -8.92 3.86 22.81
N ALA A 38 -9.72 2.89 22.35
CA ALA A 38 -9.21 1.75 21.58
C ALA A 38 -8.59 2.18 20.24
N PHE A 39 -9.12 3.25 19.64
CA PHE A 39 -8.65 3.79 18.36
C PHE A 39 -7.81 5.08 18.50
N GLY A 40 -7.31 5.39 19.70
CA GLY A 40 -6.24 6.38 19.86
C GLY A 40 -6.64 7.80 20.32
N GLY A 41 -7.91 8.05 20.67
CA GLY A 41 -8.40 9.05 21.65
C GLY A 41 -7.92 10.51 21.66
N GLY A 42 -7.03 10.94 20.77
CA GLY A 42 -6.39 12.25 20.71
C GLY A 42 -6.74 13.01 19.42
N GLU A 43 -6.47 14.31 19.40
CA GLU A 43 -6.96 15.33 18.43
C GLU A 43 -6.58 15.15 16.95
N SER A 44 -6.10 13.98 16.55
CA SER A 44 -5.89 13.58 15.16
C SER A 44 -6.00 12.06 15.08
N PHE A 45 -6.80 11.56 14.13
CA PHE A 45 -6.60 10.21 13.58
C PHE A 45 -5.23 10.23 12.87
N GLU A 46 -4.14 10.16 13.63
CA GLU A 46 -2.82 9.90 13.07
C GLU A 46 -2.83 8.42 12.70
N ILE A 47 -2.99 8.15 11.40
CA ILE A 47 -2.70 6.85 10.84
C ILE A 47 -1.26 6.55 11.25
N ALA A 48 -1.05 5.52 12.07
CA ALA A 48 0.29 5.12 12.47
C ALA A 48 1.10 4.92 11.18
N ALA A 49 2.19 5.68 11.04
CA ALA A 49 3.00 5.62 9.84
C ALA A 49 3.45 4.17 9.58
N THR A 50 3.18 3.68 8.40
CA THR A 50 3.51 2.32 7.98
C THR A 50 5.02 2.19 7.89
N GLU A 51 5.61 1.26 8.63
CA GLU A 51 7.03 0.95 8.53
C GLU A 51 7.30 0.21 7.21
N VAL A 52 8.14 0.80 6.36
CA VAL A 52 8.49 0.29 5.04
C VAL A 52 10.00 0.11 4.96
N VAL A 53 10.43 -1.04 4.45
CA VAL A 53 11.85 -1.32 4.22
C VAL A 53 12.12 -1.35 2.72
N VAL A 54 13.18 -0.67 2.27
CA VAL A 54 13.56 -0.62 0.86
C VAL A 54 14.92 -1.27 0.68
N ALA A 55 14.97 -2.34 -0.13
CA ALA A 55 16.21 -2.93 -0.62
C ALA A 55 16.40 -2.52 -2.08
N ASN A 56 17.39 -1.65 -2.33
CA ASN A 56 17.72 -1.25 -3.68
C ASN A 56 18.87 -2.08 -4.22
N GLY A 57 18.55 -3.09 -5.05
CA GLY A 57 19.56 -3.90 -5.74
C GLY A 57 20.08 -3.26 -7.03
N ASP A 58 19.46 -2.16 -7.49
CA ASP A 58 19.76 -1.51 -8.77
C ASP A 58 21.21 -1.02 -8.84
N THR A 59 21.97 -1.55 -9.80
CA THR A 59 23.37 -1.18 -10.01
C THR A 59 23.56 0.02 -10.93
N GLY A 60 22.47 0.58 -11.48
CA GLY A 60 22.53 1.62 -12.49
C GLY A 60 22.85 1.07 -13.88
N THR A 61 22.98 1.97 -14.85
CA THR A 61 23.35 1.68 -16.24
C THR A 61 24.41 2.68 -16.71
N PRO A 62 25.35 2.30 -17.59
CA PRO A 62 26.27 3.25 -18.22
C PRO A 62 25.56 4.34 -19.05
N GLU A 63 24.31 4.12 -19.44
CA GLU A 63 23.52 5.04 -20.28
C GLU A 63 22.99 6.26 -19.54
N SER A 64 22.95 6.21 -18.20
CA SER A 64 22.40 7.27 -17.35
C SER A 64 23.25 7.46 -16.09
N SER A 65 23.49 8.72 -15.71
CA SER A 65 24.11 9.03 -14.40
C SER A 65 23.15 8.91 -13.22
N VAL A 66 21.85 8.70 -13.49
CA VAL A 66 20.79 8.57 -12.50
C VAL A 66 20.39 7.10 -12.39
N VAL A 67 20.41 6.57 -11.16
CA VAL A 67 19.95 5.21 -10.85
C VAL A 67 18.45 5.25 -10.59
N ALA A 68 17.65 4.59 -11.43
CA ALA A 68 16.20 4.60 -11.35
C ALA A 68 15.68 4.02 -10.03
N GLY A 69 16.32 2.99 -9.48
CA GLY A 69 15.97 2.41 -8.17
C GLY A 69 16.13 3.39 -7.01
N CYS A 70 17.08 4.32 -7.11
CA CYS A 70 17.24 5.39 -6.12
C CYS A 70 16.08 6.39 -6.17
N MET A 71 15.46 6.60 -7.34
CA MET A 71 14.28 7.46 -7.48
C MET A 71 13.07 6.83 -6.78
N VAL A 72 12.84 5.53 -6.94
CA VAL A 72 11.77 4.79 -6.24
C VAL A 72 11.93 4.95 -4.72
N ALA A 73 13.13 4.69 -4.20
CA ALA A 73 13.43 4.86 -2.78
C ALA A 73 13.27 6.32 -2.32
N GLY A 74 13.71 7.28 -3.12
CA GLY A 74 13.63 8.70 -2.80
C GLY A 74 12.20 9.25 -2.75
N ILE A 75 11.31 8.75 -3.59
CA ILE A 75 9.88 9.14 -3.60
C ILE A 75 9.19 8.61 -2.35
N LEU A 76 9.45 7.36 -1.96
CA LEU A 76 8.92 6.78 -0.72
C LEU A 76 9.39 7.56 0.52
N GLU A 77 10.61 8.10 0.51
CA GLU A 77 11.18 8.92 1.58
C GLU A 77 10.77 10.41 1.53
N SER A 78 9.93 10.79 0.57
CA SER A 78 9.60 12.20 0.34
C SER A 78 8.93 12.83 1.56
N PRO A 79 9.16 14.14 1.83
CA PRO A 79 8.56 14.84 2.97
C PRO A 79 7.03 14.76 3.01
N GLY A 80 6.38 14.66 1.84
CA GLY A 80 4.93 14.55 1.74
C GLY A 80 4.35 13.20 2.19
N LEU A 81 5.18 12.18 2.36
CA LEU A 81 4.78 10.84 2.80
C LEU A 81 5.23 10.51 4.22
N GLN A 82 6.02 11.37 4.90
CA GLN A 82 6.59 11.07 6.22
C GLN A 82 5.54 10.86 7.33
N ASP A 83 4.36 11.46 7.18
CA ASP A 83 3.25 11.28 8.11
C ASP A 83 2.56 9.92 7.95
N VAL A 84 2.77 9.23 6.82
CA VAL A 84 2.07 8.00 6.43
C VAL A 84 3.03 6.81 6.28
N LEU A 85 4.27 7.05 5.88
CA LEU A 85 5.30 6.05 5.62
C LEU A 85 6.58 6.38 6.41
N ARG A 86 7.08 5.40 7.15
CA ARG A 86 8.41 5.42 7.76
C ARG A 86 9.31 4.49 6.99
N VAL A 87 10.17 5.07 6.16
CA VAL A 87 10.98 4.32 5.22
C VAL A 87 12.40 4.13 5.76
N ARG A 88 12.90 2.89 5.68
CA ARG A 88 14.27 2.52 6.05
C ARG A 88 14.94 1.76 4.91
N ARG A 89 16.15 2.17 4.53
CA ARG A 89 16.95 1.44 3.54
C ARG A 89 17.70 0.27 4.21
N VAL A 90 17.79 -0.83 3.48
CA VAL A 90 18.63 -1.98 3.80
C VAL A 90 19.48 -2.37 2.59
N GLU A 91 20.58 -3.08 2.83
CA GLU A 91 21.57 -3.40 1.78
C GLU A 91 21.10 -4.51 0.84
N ASP A 92 20.30 -5.47 1.32
CA ASP A 92 19.95 -6.65 0.56
C ASP A 92 18.48 -7.09 0.72
N ALA A 93 17.99 -7.80 -0.30
CA ALA A 93 16.62 -8.29 -0.36
C ALA A 93 16.28 -9.32 0.74
N ALA A 94 17.26 -10.09 1.23
CA ALA A 94 16.99 -11.08 2.27
C ALA A 94 16.75 -10.39 3.62
N THR A 95 17.53 -9.36 3.94
CA THR A 95 17.32 -8.50 5.11
C THR A 95 15.97 -7.78 5.04
N ALA A 96 15.55 -7.32 3.85
CA ALA A 96 14.23 -6.70 3.67
C ALA A 96 13.08 -7.66 3.95
N ARG A 97 13.11 -8.87 3.38
CA ARG A 97 12.08 -9.89 3.63
C ARG A 97 12.04 -10.30 5.10
N LYS A 98 13.21 -10.49 5.71
CA LYS A 98 13.31 -10.83 7.13
C LYS A 98 12.69 -9.76 8.03
N ALA A 99 12.87 -8.48 7.73
CA ALA A 99 12.26 -7.40 8.51
C ALA A 99 10.71 -7.45 8.47
N VAL A 100 10.13 -7.89 7.36
CA VAL A 100 8.67 -8.10 7.26
C VAL A 100 8.24 -9.38 7.98
N ASP A 101 9.01 -10.47 7.84
CA ASP A 101 8.74 -11.74 8.52
C ASP A 101 8.82 -11.62 10.06
N ASP A 102 9.76 -10.81 10.56
CA ASP A 102 9.95 -10.53 11.99
C ASP A 102 8.90 -9.52 12.54
N GLY A 103 8.10 -8.89 11.66
CA GLY A 103 7.09 -7.90 12.02
C GLY A 103 7.63 -6.49 12.28
N ASP A 104 8.92 -6.24 11.98
CA ASP A 104 9.57 -4.93 12.12
C ASP A 104 9.15 -3.94 11.01
N ALA A 105 8.61 -4.44 9.91
CA ALA A 105 8.08 -3.66 8.80
C ALA A 105 6.79 -4.29 8.27
N ALA A 106 5.86 -3.45 7.81
CA ALA A 106 4.63 -3.92 7.18
C ALA A 106 4.88 -4.36 5.74
N VAL A 107 5.81 -3.69 5.05
CA VAL A 107 6.04 -3.88 3.61
C VAL A 107 7.53 -3.73 3.30
N ALA A 108 8.06 -4.63 2.47
CA ALA A 108 9.37 -4.51 1.87
C ALA A 108 9.26 -4.27 0.36
N VAL A 109 9.94 -3.23 -0.12
CA VAL A 109 10.08 -2.89 -1.54
C VAL A 109 11.46 -3.31 -2.00
N ILE A 110 11.52 -4.25 -2.94
CA ILE A 110 12.78 -4.81 -3.44
C ILE A 110 12.92 -4.44 -4.92
N VAL A 111 13.91 -3.59 -5.22
CA VAL A 111 14.23 -3.18 -6.58
C VAL A 111 15.27 -4.13 -7.16
N PRO A 112 15.05 -4.72 -8.35
CA PRO A 112 15.99 -5.68 -8.95
C PRO A 112 17.21 -4.96 -9.53
N ALA A 113 18.29 -5.72 -9.76
CA ALA A 113 19.59 -5.15 -10.16
C ALA A 113 19.63 -4.55 -11.56
N ASP A 114 18.78 -5.07 -12.45
CA ASP A 114 18.60 -4.69 -13.85
C ASP A 114 17.59 -3.54 -14.03
N PHE A 115 17.04 -2.98 -12.95
CA PHE A 115 15.96 -1.99 -13.05
C PHE A 115 16.36 -0.77 -13.88
N SER A 116 17.52 -0.15 -13.62
CA SER A 116 17.99 0.98 -14.44
C SER A 116 18.29 0.61 -15.88
N GLU A 117 18.78 -0.61 -16.12
CA GLU A 117 19.04 -1.10 -17.48
C GLU A 117 17.74 -1.24 -18.26
N VAL A 118 16.68 -1.73 -17.64
CA VAL A 118 15.35 -1.84 -18.29
C VAL A 118 14.68 -0.46 -18.45
N VAL A 119 14.85 0.45 -17.50
CA VAL A 119 14.23 1.79 -17.55
C VAL A 119 14.84 2.65 -18.65
N TYR A 120 16.16 2.64 -18.80
CA TYR A 120 16.87 3.51 -19.74
C TYR A 120 17.35 2.81 -21.01
N GLY A 121 17.33 1.49 -21.04
CA GLY A 121 17.80 0.71 -22.17
C GLY A 121 16.92 0.81 -23.42
N ASP A 122 17.55 0.51 -24.55
CA ASP A 122 16.95 0.64 -25.87
C ASP A 122 16.01 -0.52 -26.25
N ASP A 123 16.04 -1.65 -25.52
CA ASP A 123 15.19 -2.81 -25.82
C ASP A 123 13.76 -2.55 -25.32
N PRO A 124 12.75 -2.37 -26.19
CA PRO A 124 11.37 -2.11 -25.76
C PRO A 124 10.68 -3.33 -25.16
N SER A 125 11.24 -4.54 -25.30
CA SER A 125 10.69 -5.78 -24.77
C SER A 125 11.25 -6.17 -23.41
N ALA A 126 12.30 -5.49 -22.94
CA ALA A 126 12.89 -5.74 -21.64
C ALA A 126 11.90 -5.40 -20.52
N THR A 127 11.80 -6.29 -19.52
CA THR A 127 10.90 -6.17 -18.38
C THR A 127 11.66 -6.24 -17.07
N ALA A 128 11.25 -5.45 -16.07
CA ALA A 128 11.77 -5.50 -14.71
C ALA A 128 10.60 -5.44 -13.72
N GLN A 129 10.71 -6.19 -12.63
CA GLN A 129 9.65 -6.31 -11.64
C GLN A 129 10.15 -5.87 -10.28
N ILE A 130 9.49 -4.89 -9.68
CA ILE A 130 9.71 -4.53 -8.27
C ILE A 130 8.91 -5.51 -7.42
N GLU A 131 9.59 -6.22 -6.53
CA GLU A 131 8.93 -7.15 -5.60
C GLU A 131 8.40 -6.37 -4.39
N LEU A 132 7.09 -6.47 -4.17
CA LEU A 132 6.40 -5.98 -2.98
C LEU A 132 6.13 -7.16 -2.05
N TYR A 133 6.83 -7.19 -0.92
CA TYR A 133 6.72 -8.25 0.07
C TYR A 133 5.98 -7.70 1.30
N GLU A 134 4.70 -8.03 1.42
CA GLU A 134 3.79 -7.43 2.41
C GLU A 134 3.35 -8.42 3.48
N ASN A 135 3.30 -7.96 4.73
CA ASN A 135 2.65 -8.71 5.80
C ASN A 135 1.11 -8.65 5.64
N PRO A 136 0.42 -9.80 5.44
CA PRO A 136 -1.03 -9.84 5.20
C PRO A 136 -1.88 -9.38 6.39
N THR A 137 -1.29 -9.19 7.58
CA THR A 137 -1.98 -8.60 8.73
C THR A 137 -2.02 -7.07 8.69
N SER A 138 -1.35 -6.43 7.72
CA SER A 138 -1.34 -4.97 7.54
C SER A 138 -2.43 -4.55 6.55
N GLU A 139 -3.60 -4.12 7.05
CA GLU A 139 -4.76 -3.87 6.18
C GLU A 139 -4.64 -2.60 5.31
N VAL A 140 -3.73 -1.68 5.64
CA VAL A 140 -3.65 -0.34 5.00
C VAL A 140 -2.29 -0.09 4.36
N GLY A 141 -1.21 -0.57 4.99
CA GLY A 141 0.16 -0.23 4.60
C GLY A 141 0.55 -0.68 3.20
N GLY A 142 0.21 -1.91 2.81
CA GLY A 142 0.51 -2.43 1.47
C GLY A 142 -0.10 -1.60 0.36
N SER A 143 -1.41 -1.34 0.44
CA SER A 143 -2.14 -0.61 -0.59
C SER A 143 -1.60 0.80 -0.86
N ILE A 144 -1.07 1.46 0.18
CA ILE A 144 -0.45 2.79 0.03
C ILE A 144 0.89 2.66 -0.69
N VAL A 145 1.73 1.73 -0.27
CA VAL A 145 3.05 1.51 -0.89
C VAL A 145 2.89 1.04 -2.33
N GLU A 146 1.98 0.11 -2.58
CA GLU A 146 1.63 -0.38 -3.92
C GLU A 146 1.17 0.77 -4.82
N GLY A 147 0.26 1.63 -4.34
CA GLY A 147 -0.21 2.79 -5.11
C GLY A 147 0.91 3.79 -5.42
N VAL A 148 1.81 4.07 -4.47
CA VAL A 148 2.94 4.98 -4.68
C VAL A 148 3.95 4.38 -5.66
N VAL A 149 4.38 3.14 -5.45
CA VAL A 149 5.32 2.45 -6.35
C VAL A 149 4.71 2.30 -7.74
N GLY A 150 3.44 1.92 -7.83
CA GLY A 150 2.71 1.76 -9.08
C GLY A 150 2.64 3.06 -9.88
N GLN A 151 2.44 4.20 -9.21
CA GLN A 151 2.48 5.51 -9.86
C GLN A 151 3.88 5.83 -10.40
N VAL A 152 4.94 5.57 -9.63
CA VAL A 152 6.33 5.78 -10.10
C VAL A 152 6.64 4.90 -11.31
N LEU A 153 6.20 3.65 -11.31
CA LEU A 153 6.35 2.75 -12.45
C LEU A 153 5.56 3.24 -13.66
N ALA A 154 4.35 3.76 -13.47
CA ALA A 154 3.54 4.34 -14.54
C ALA A 154 4.24 5.55 -15.18
N ASP A 155 4.87 6.43 -14.37
CA ASP A 155 5.64 7.57 -14.87
C ASP A 155 6.85 7.12 -15.70
N PHE A 156 7.60 6.11 -15.25
CA PHE A 156 8.72 5.54 -16.01
C PHE A 156 8.26 4.86 -17.31
N ASN A 157 7.19 4.09 -17.24
CA ASN A 157 6.58 3.43 -18.38
C ASN A 157 6.12 4.45 -19.44
N GLY A 158 5.52 5.57 -19.01
CA GLY A 158 5.15 6.68 -19.88
C GLY A 158 6.36 7.35 -20.52
N ALA A 159 7.43 7.60 -19.75
CA ALA A 159 8.68 8.16 -20.28
C ALA A 159 9.35 7.24 -21.31
N ARG A 160 9.35 5.93 -21.07
CA ARG A 160 9.93 4.93 -21.98
C ARG A 160 9.10 4.79 -23.25
N ALA A 161 7.77 4.81 -23.16
CA ALA A 161 6.89 4.87 -24.33
C ALA A 161 7.12 6.15 -25.16
N ALA A 162 7.35 7.30 -24.50
CA ALA A 162 7.71 8.54 -25.16
C ALA A 162 9.04 8.47 -25.92
N ALA A 163 10.06 7.88 -25.29
CA ALA A 163 11.35 7.64 -25.92
C ALA A 163 11.24 6.69 -27.13
N ALA A 164 10.53 5.56 -26.97
CA ALA A 164 10.32 4.58 -28.03
C ALA A 164 9.58 5.18 -29.24
N GLY A 165 8.53 5.98 -29.00
CA GLY A 165 7.79 6.68 -30.06
C GLY A 165 8.67 7.67 -30.85
N ALA A 166 9.57 8.38 -30.18
CA ALA A 166 10.51 9.29 -30.85
C ALA A 166 11.53 8.55 -31.74
N VAL A 167 11.99 7.37 -31.32
CA VAL A 167 12.93 6.53 -32.09
C VAL A 167 12.23 5.85 -33.28
N ALA A 168 11.01 5.36 -33.08
CA ALA A 168 10.22 4.72 -34.14
C ALA A 168 9.97 5.66 -35.32
N VAL A 169 9.53 6.89 -35.05
CA VAL A 169 9.25 7.88 -36.10
C VAL A 169 10.53 8.28 -36.86
N ARG A 170 11.67 8.39 -36.18
CA ARG A 170 12.96 8.68 -36.84
C ARG A 170 13.39 7.54 -37.79
N SER A 171 13.03 6.29 -37.47
CA SER A 171 13.38 5.13 -38.28
C SER A 171 12.57 5.03 -39.57
N ASP A 172 11.34 5.55 -39.57
CA ASP A 172 10.46 5.59 -40.75
C ASP A 172 10.82 6.72 -41.74
N ASP A 173 11.22 7.90 -41.27
CA ASP A 173 11.46 9.07 -42.14
C ASP A 173 12.93 9.21 -42.61
N GLY A 174 13.87 8.40 -42.10
CA GLY A 174 15.24 8.31 -42.59
C GLY A 174 16.11 9.59 -42.49
N GLY A 175 15.60 10.68 -41.92
CA GLY A 175 16.30 11.95 -41.75
C GLY A 175 15.49 13.00 -40.97
N ASP A 176 16.22 13.86 -40.24
CA ASP A 176 15.77 14.90 -39.28
C ASP A 176 14.91 14.42 -38.09
N PRO A 177 15.02 15.07 -36.90
CA PRO A 177 14.12 14.77 -35.79
C PRO A 177 12.67 15.08 -36.19
N PRO A 178 11.72 14.17 -35.97
CA PRO A 178 10.33 14.42 -36.29
C PRO A 178 9.79 15.63 -35.52
N ALA A 179 8.78 16.29 -36.09
CA ALA A 179 8.06 17.32 -35.38
C ALA A 179 7.56 16.76 -34.04
N PRO A 180 7.68 17.51 -32.92
CA PRO A 180 7.39 17.01 -31.59
C PRO A 180 5.96 16.48 -31.44
N GLN A 181 5.02 16.98 -32.24
CA GLN A 181 3.64 16.50 -32.27
C GLN A 181 3.51 15.07 -32.84
N VAL A 182 4.35 14.68 -33.81
CA VAL A 182 4.32 13.35 -34.44
C VAL A 182 4.94 12.32 -33.51
N ALA A 183 6.08 12.64 -32.88
CA ALA A 183 6.69 11.80 -31.85
C ALA A 183 5.77 11.59 -30.65
N ALA A 184 5.08 12.66 -30.21
CA ALA A 184 4.11 12.57 -29.11
C ALA A 184 2.89 11.71 -29.47
N ALA A 185 2.39 11.78 -30.71
CA ALA A 185 1.28 10.93 -31.16
C ALA A 185 1.68 9.44 -31.20
N ALA A 186 2.85 9.11 -31.75
CA ALA A 186 3.37 7.74 -31.79
C ALA A 186 3.62 7.17 -30.38
N ALA A 187 4.15 8.00 -29.48
CA ALA A 187 4.30 7.66 -28.07
C ALA A 187 2.95 7.39 -27.38
N ALA A 188 1.96 8.25 -27.61
CA ALA A 188 0.63 8.10 -27.05
C ALA A 188 -0.06 6.83 -27.60
N GLU A 189 0.10 6.52 -28.88
CA GLU A 189 -0.40 5.28 -29.48
C GLU A 189 0.27 4.05 -28.86
N ALA A 190 1.61 4.04 -28.74
CA ALA A 190 2.35 2.94 -28.11
C ALA A 190 1.92 2.72 -26.65
N PHE A 191 1.80 3.80 -25.88
CA PHE A 191 1.32 3.75 -24.51
C PHE A 191 -0.14 3.27 -24.42
N SER A 192 -1.01 3.70 -25.33
CA SER A 192 -2.43 3.32 -25.36
C SER A 192 -2.64 1.87 -25.79
N HIS A 193 -1.82 1.38 -26.73
CA HIS A 193 -1.89 -0.01 -27.22
C HIS A 193 -1.63 -1.00 -26.08
N ASP A 194 -0.70 -0.67 -25.19
CA ASP A 194 -0.36 -1.49 -24.03
C ASP A 194 -1.29 -1.26 -22.82
N GLY A 195 -2.41 -0.56 -23.02
CA GLY A 195 -3.42 -0.33 -21.99
C GLY A 195 -3.07 0.79 -20.99
N GLY A 196 -2.13 1.67 -21.33
CA GLY A 196 -1.69 2.75 -20.44
C GLY A 196 -0.80 2.28 -19.28
N VAL A 197 -0.38 1.03 -19.32
CA VAL A 197 0.63 0.43 -18.44
C VAL A 197 1.66 -0.18 -19.37
N ALA A 198 2.78 0.48 -19.61
CA ALA A 198 3.82 -0.20 -20.40
C ALA A 198 4.23 -1.45 -19.63
N SER A 199 4.05 -2.63 -20.23
CA SER A 199 4.24 -3.97 -19.68
C SER A 199 5.69 -4.25 -19.25
N GLY A 200 6.59 -3.28 -19.48
CA GLY A 200 7.99 -3.29 -19.11
C GLY A 200 8.22 -3.30 -17.60
N LEU A 201 7.60 -2.39 -16.86
CA LEU A 201 7.81 -2.27 -15.42
C LEU A 201 6.54 -2.57 -14.65
N SER A 202 6.59 -3.56 -13.75
CA SER A 202 5.44 -3.99 -12.97
C SER A 202 5.79 -4.33 -11.52
N ILE A 203 4.75 -4.47 -10.70
CA ILE A 203 4.87 -4.92 -9.31
C ILE A 203 4.62 -6.42 -9.27
N ALA A 204 5.51 -7.15 -8.58
CA ALA A 204 5.29 -8.53 -8.22
C ALA A 204 4.96 -8.62 -6.72
N GLU A 205 3.71 -8.87 -6.39
CA GLU A 205 3.31 -9.11 -5.01
C GLU A 205 3.73 -10.51 -4.58
N ARG A 206 4.43 -10.61 -3.45
CA ARG A 206 4.75 -11.87 -2.82
C ARG A 206 4.34 -11.84 -1.35
N SER A 207 3.43 -12.75 -0.99
CA SER A 207 3.06 -12.95 0.41
C SER A 207 4.19 -13.64 1.19
N PRO A 208 4.33 -13.35 2.49
CA PRO A 208 5.37 -13.92 3.32
C PRO A 208 5.20 -15.40 3.52
N GLN A 209 6.34 -16.10 3.58
CA GLN A 209 6.37 -17.49 3.95
C GLN A 209 6.29 -17.56 5.46
N VAL A 210 5.08 -17.73 5.99
CA VAL A 210 4.90 -18.04 7.42
C VAL A 210 5.68 -19.32 7.69
N GLY A 211 6.86 -19.17 8.31
CA GLY A 211 7.63 -20.28 8.82
C GLY A 211 6.72 -21.06 9.77
N LYS A 212 6.50 -22.34 9.48
CA LYS A 212 5.70 -23.25 10.31
C LYS A 212 6.20 -23.30 11.76
N THR A 213 5.83 -22.34 12.59
CA THR A 213 5.92 -22.43 14.04
C THR A 213 4.90 -21.55 14.74
N GLU A 214 3.67 -21.47 14.23
CA GLU A 214 2.55 -21.34 15.15
C GLU A 214 1.91 -22.71 15.24
N THR A 215 1.98 -23.28 16.44
CA THR A 215 0.99 -24.26 16.86
C THR A 215 -0.33 -23.48 16.85
N GLU A 216 -0.96 -23.36 15.68
CA GLU A 216 -2.34 -22.93 15.57
C GLU A 216 -3.09 -23.87 16.49
N VAL A 217 -3.42 -23.37 17.68
CA VAL A 217 -4.48 -23.96 18.48
C VAL A 217 -5.71 -23.70 17.62
N SER A 218 -5.99 -24.67 16.74
CA SER A 218 -7.09 -24.62 15.80
C SER A 218 -8.30 -24.12 16.54
N VAL A 219 -8.85 -22.97 16.10
CA VAL A 219 -10.06 -22.38 16.66
C VAL A 219 -11.18 -23.42 16.63
N THR A 220 -11.17 -24.31 15.64
CA THR A 220 -12.02 -25.51 15.56
C THR A 220 -11.79 -26.46 16.74
N GLY A 221 -10.54 -26.71 17.15
CA GLY A 221 -10.19 -27.53 18.32
C GLY A 221 -10.67 -26.94 19.66
N VAL A 222 -10.56 -25.62 19.83
CA VAL A 222 -11.07 -24.94 21.04
C VAL A 222 -12.60 -25.04 21.10
N ILE A 223 -13.29 -24.80 19.98
CA ILE A 223 -14.75 -24.90 19.88
C ILE A 223 -15.23 -26.35 20.10
N LEU A 224 -14.54 -27.34 19.52
CA LEU A 224 -14.88 -28.75 19.68
C LEU A 224 -14.72 -29.20 21.14
N SER A 225 -13.66 -28.72 21.81
CA SER A 225 -13.44 -29.01 23.23
C SER A 225 -14.53 -28.39 24.11
N GLY A 226 -14.96 -27.16 23.80
CA GLY A 226 -16.06 -26.48 24.49
C GLY A 226 -17.40 -27.21 24.34
N MET A 227 -17.73 -27.66 23.12
CA MET A 227 -18.93 -28.48 22.86
C MET A 227 -18.88 -29.81 23.60
N MET A 228 -17.72 -30.47 23.66
CA MET A 228 -17.60 -31.77 24.32
C MET A 228 -17.78 -31.67 25.84
N VAL A 229 -17.31 -30.59 26.47
CA VAL A 229 -17.55 -30.31 27.90
C VAL A 229 -19.02 -29.95 28.16
N PHE A 230 -19.65 -29.19 27.26
CA PHE A 230 -21.06 -28.79 27.39
C PHE A 230 -22.03 -29.97 27.29
N PHE A 231 -21.72 -30.99 26.49
CA PHE A 231 -22.56 -32.19 26.34
C PHE A 231 -22.24 -33.33 27.34
N MET A 232 -21.27 -33.13 28.24
CA MET A 232 -20.89 -34.11 29.25
C MET A 232 -21.53 -33.86 30.63
N PHE A 233 -22.45 -32.89 30.73
CA PHE A 233 -23.36 -32.64 31.85
C PHE A 233 -24.79 -32.47 31.33
#